data_AF-A0A5B8UCB1-F1
#
_entry.id   AF-A0A5B8UCB1-F1
#
_cell.length_a   1.000
_cell.length_b   1.000
_cell.length_c   1.000
_cell.angle_alpha   90.00
_cell.angle_beta   90.00
_cell.angle_gamma   90.00
#
_symmetry.space_group_name_H-M   'P 1'
#
loop_
_entity.id
_entity.type
_entity.pdbx_description
1 polymer ?
#
loop_
_entity_poly.entity_id
_entity_poly.type
_entity_poly.pdbx_seq_one_letter_code
_entity_poly.pdbx_strand_id
1 'polypeptide(L)'
;MAKKKPTRPARPAKGAEPTTAQLRQEYYARRAAEQALEQMGLRLDERPAPKGDAHWWADTRDALDRLEILHAVWRFTGLTGYAPEPEDFDPDAGWPTASEVEAVFGSWDKMLDASGIDDAVFGELIERALAAHEGLAAREKELELRVRKLEEEERKIPELRRREEVARAKREEADGARQEAEAVRDAALRERDALAARVTALEAQADALHAAAQADADARAGGADVELLEEMERALAQQAAGQQARDELHERMERLRAEREGDRRTITELTRLLARVDTRASDAAPAEEDEAPPATVLEAVQRAAAEARHLRFAPKAFETAAESPFRRPGLVLRTLRGLDELAGRYIAGDMGRSLGQAAAEHGITQWRPDVAETTRKRYEDDYTFALEGSSRKLWVGPHIGLGSGSGAQFIARIYLHVSDGSDPEVPRGIIVAVVGRHLPDTTT
;
A
#
# COMPACT_ATOMS: atom_id res chain seq x y z
N MET A 1 -44.17 13.70 -4.74
CA MET A 1 -44.76 14.43 -5.89
C MET A 1 -46.24 14.09 -6.00
N ALA A 2 -47.12 14.93 -5.44
CA ALA A 2 -48.57 14.75 -5.53
C ALA A 2 -49.11 15.55 -6.72
N LYS A 3 -49.70 14.87 -7.71
CA LYS A 3 -50.31 15.48 -8.89
C LYS A 3 -51.60 16.22 -8.50
N LYS A 4 -51.59 17.55 -8.55
CA LYS A 4 -52.79 18.40 -8.40
C LYS A 4 -53.63 18.27 -9.68
N LYS A 5 -54.87 17.76 -9.56
CA LYS A 5 -55.87 17.75 -10.65
C LYS A 5 -56.40 19.18 -10.88
N PRO A 6 -56.58 19.62 -12.13
CA PRO A 6 -57.14 20.94 -12.43
C PRO A 6 -58.66 20.94 -12.20
N THR A 7 -59.13 21.91 -11.42
CA THR A 7 -60.54 22.18 -11.13
C THR A 7 -61.19 22.85 -12.34
N ARG A 8 -62.30 22.26 -12.82
CA ARG A 8 -63.12 22.79 -13.93
C ARG A 8 -63.81 24.09 -13.49
N PRO A 9 -63.86 25.14 -14.33
CA PRO A 9 -64.58 26.38 -14.01
C PRO A 9 -66.09 26.11 -13.99
N ALA A 10 -66.76 26.61 -12.94
CA ALA A 10 -68.20 26.50 -12.76
C ALA A 10 -68.93 27.38 -13.78
N ARG A 11 -70.03 26.86 -14.35
CA ARG A 11 -70.93 27.61 -15.25
C ARG A 11 -71.49 28.85 -14.53
N PRO A 12 -71.58 30.01 -15.21
CA PRO A 12 -72.20 31.20 -14.63
C PRO A 12 -73.67 30.94 -14.34
N ALA A 13 -74.10 31.29 -13.13
CA ALA A 13 -75.50 31.21 -12.71
C ALA A 13 -76.34 32.19 -13.54
N LYS A 14 -77.51 31.74 -14.01
CA LYS A 14 -78.50 32.61 -14.67
C LYS A 14 -78.83 33.79 -13.74
N GLY A 15 -78.60 35.01 -14.22
CA GLY A 15 -78.88 36.24 -13.47
C GLY A 15 -80.35 36.29 -13.05
N ALA A 16 -80.59 36.56 -11.77
CA ALA A 16 -81.94 36.74 -11.23
C ALA A 16 -82.58 37.97 -11.88
N GLU A 17 -83.86 37.87 -12.23
CA GLU A 17 -84.62 38.98 -12.79
C GLU A 17 -84.57 40.20 -11.84
N PRO A 18 -84.35 41.42 -12.37
CA PRO A 18 -84.20 42.61 -11.56
C PRO A 18 -85.47 42.86 -10.74
N THR A 19 -85.27 43.07 -9.45
CA THR A 19 -86.38 43.38 -8.53
C THR A 19 -87.04 44.70 -8.92
N THR A 20 -88.33 44.86 -8.63
CA THR A 20 -89.07 46.11 -8.92
C THR A 20 -88.43 47.35 -8.29
N ALA A 21 -87.65 47.20 -7.22
CA ALA A 21 -86.86 48.26 -6.62
C ALA A 21 -85.67 48.68 -7.50
N GLN A 22 -84.97 47.70 -8.12
CA GLN A 22 -83.88 47.97 -9.06
C GLN A 22 -84.39 48.62 -10.35
N LEU A 23 -85.51 48.14 -10.89
CA LEU A 23 -86.14 48.77 -12.06
C LEU A 23 -86.58 50.22 -11.79
N ARG A 24 -87.06 50.52 -10.57
CA ARG A 24 -87.38 51.90 -10.17
C ARG A 24 -86.13 52.75 -10.02
N GLN A 25 -85.06 52.23 -9.43
CA GLN A 25 -83.79 52.95 -9.35
C GLN A 25 -83.20 53.24 -10.73
N GLU A 26 -83.23 52.28 -11.64
CA GLU A 26 -82.81 52.49 -13.03
C GLU A 26 -83.69 53.53 -13.73
N TYR A 27 -85.02 53.49 -13.52
CA TYR A 27 -85.93 54.49 -14.06
C TYR A 27 -85.60 55.91 -13.57
N TYR A 28 -85.38 56.08 -12.25
CA TYR A 28 -85.01 57.39 -11.71
C TYR A 28 -83.61 57.83 -12.12
N ALA A 29 -82.65 56.91 -12.24
CA ALA A 29 -81.32 57.21 -12.75
C ALA A 29 -81.37 57.65 -14.21
N ARG A 30 -82.17 56.99 -15.04
CA ARG A 30 -82.37 57.35 -16.45
C ARG A 30 -83.04 58.71 -16.60
N ARG A 31 -84.07 58.98 -15.79
CA ARG A 31 -84.76 60.27 -15.77
C ARG A 31 -83.87 61.40 -15.24
N ALA A 32 -83.01 61.13 -14.26
CA ALA A 32 -82.03 62.07 -13.77
C ALA A 32 -80.94 62.37 -14.81
N ALA A 33 -80.51 61.36 -15.57
CA ALA A 33 -79.58 61.54 -16.70
C ALA A 33 -80.22 62.37 -17.82
N GLU A 34 -81.49 62.13 -18.16
CA GLU A 34 -82.24 62.96 -19.12
C GLU A 34 -82.37 64.41 -18.65
N GLN A 35 -82.70 64.64 -17.37
CA GLN A 35 -82.74 66.00 -16.81
C GLN A 35 -81.38 66.66 -16.74
N ALA A 36 -80.30 65.92 -16.46
CA ALA A 36 -78.95 66.45 -16.48
C ALA A 36 -78.51 66.86 -17.91
N LEU A 37 -78.88 66.07 -18.93
CA LEU A 37 -78.67 66.42 -20.33
C LEU A 37 -79.48 67.65 -20.75
N GLU A 38 -80.71 67.79 -20.25
CA GLU A 38 -81.58 68.95 -20.47
C GLU A 38 -80.99 70.22 -19.82
N GLN A 39 -80.49 70.13 -18.59
CA GLN A 39 -79.83 71.24 -17.90
C GLN A 39 -78.52 71.67 -18.56
N MET A 40 -77.79 70.73 -19.18
CA MET A 40 -76.58 71.04 -19.94
C MET A 40 -76.86 71.51 -21.38
N GLY A 41 -78.13 71.64 -21.79
CA GLY A 41 -78.49 72.07 -23.16
C GLY A 41 -78.08 71.08 -24.25
N LEU A 42 -77.86 69.80 -23.89
CA LEU A 42 -77.41 68.73 -24.78
C LEU A 42 -78.57 67.85 -25.24
N ARG A 43 -79.74 68.44 -25.51
CA ARG A 43 -80.82 67.74 -26.23
C ARG A 43 -80.38 67.55 -27.68
N LEU A 44 -80.23 66.29 -28.10
CA LEU A 44 -79.91 65.92 -29.48
C LEU A 44 -81.06 66.23 -30.45
N ASP A 45 -82.28 66.42 -29.93
CA ASP A 45 -83.51 66.51 -30.74
C ASP A 45 -83.71 67.89 -31.41
N GLU A 46 -82.93 68.92 -31.05
CA GLU A 46 -83.10 70.30 -31.53
C GLU A 46 -81.85 70.89 -32.22
N ARG A 47 -80.94 70.06 -32.72
CA ARG A 47 -79.93 70.58 -33.66
C ARG A 47 -80.57 70.66 -35.07
N PRO A 48 -80.63 71.85 -35.71
CA PRO A 48 -81.01 71.90 -37.11
C PRO A 48 -80.04 71.02 -37.90
N ALA A 49 -80.57 70.12 -38.74
CA ALA A 49 -79.76 69.32 -39.64
C ALA A 49 -78.76 70.25 -40.35
N PRO A 50 -77.44 69.99 -40.28
CA PRO A 50 -76.48 70.93 -40.83
C PRO A 50 -76.76 71.07 -42.33
N LYS A 51 -76.80 72.32 -42.82
CA LYS A 51 -77.09 72.64 -44.22
C LYS A 51 -75.92 72.19 -45.11
N GLY A 52 -75.84 70.89 -45.35
CA GLY A 52 -74.97 70.26 -46.33
C GLY A 52 -75.81 69.81 -47.52
N ASP A 53 -75.22 69.86 -48.72
CA ASP A 53 -75.76 69.16 -49.88
C ASP A 53 -75.94 67.67 -49.51
N ALA A 54 -77.03 67.04 -49.96
CA ALA A 54 -77.26 65.61 -49.72
C ALA A 54 -76.07 64.77 -50.25
N HIS A 55 -75.42 65.26 -51.31
CA HIS A 55 -74.19 64.67 -51.84
C HIS A 55 -73.04 64.68 -50.82
N TRP A 56 -72.84 65.80 -50.12
CA TRP A 56 -71.76 65.93 -49.12
C TRP A 56 -71.95 64.99 -47.93
N TRP A 57 -73.20 64.78 -47.51
CA TRP A 57 -73.52 63.82 -46.45
C TRP A 57 -73.29 62.37 -46.86
N ALA A 58 -73.63 62.02 -48.10
CA ALA A 58 -73.34 60.70 -48.67
C ALA A 58 -71.82 60.47 -48.72
N ASP A 59 -71.05 61.43 -49.25
CA ASP A 59 -69.58 61.33 -49.32
C ASP A 59 -68.94 61.20 -47.93
N THR A 60 -69.46 61.92 -46.94
CA THR A 60 -68.94 61.89 -45.56
C THR A 60 -69.24 60.56 -44.89
N ARG A 61 -70.43 59.99 -45.14
CA ARG A 61 -70.79 58.66 -44.66
C ARG A 61 -69.93 57.59 -45.31
N ASP A 62 -69.75 57.65 -46.62
CA ASP A 62 -68.87 56.72 -47.35
C ASP A 62 -67.43 56.81 -46.85
N ALA A 63 -66.94 58.02 -46.53
CA ALA A 63 -65.61 58.20 -45.94
C ALA A 63 -65.51 57.61 -44.51
N LEU A 64 -66.58 57.73 -43.71
CA LEU A 64 -66.63 57.14 -42.37
C LEU A 64 -66.66 55.61 -42.44
N ASP A 65 -67.51 55.05 -43.30
CA ASP A 65 -67.64 53.60 -43.52
C ASP A 65 -66.29 53.02 -44.02
N ARG A 66 -65.59 53.74 -44.92
CA ARG A 66 -64.21 53.40 -45.32
C ARG A 66 -63.26 53.37 -44.13
N LEU A 67 -63.27 54.40 -43.28
CA LEU A 67 -62.38 54.48 -42.12
C LEU A 67 -62.66 53.38 -41.09
N GLU A 68 -63.92 53.05 -40.84
CA GLU A 68 -64.31 51.97 -39.92
C GLU A 68 -63.81 50.62 -40.40
N ILE A 69 -63.98 50.32 -41.69
CA ILE A 69 -63.47 49.09 -42.31
C ILE A 69 -61.94 49.06 -42.29
N LEU A 70 -61.25 50.14 -42.67
CA LEU A 70 -59.79 50.19 -42.60
C LEU A 70 -59.29 49.96 -41.17
N HIS A 71 -59.91 50.60 -40.18
CA HIS A 71 -59.58 50.38 -38.77
C HIS A 71 -59.81 48.92 -38.34
N ALA A 72 -60.90 48.29 -38.81
CA ALA A 72 -61.16 46.87 -38.54
C ALA A 72 -60.07 45.97 -39.15
N VAL A 73 -59.63 46.25 -40.37
CA VAL A 73 -58.57 45.48 -41.06
C VAL A 73 -57.23 45.65 -40.33
N TRP A 74 -56.88 46.87 -39.92
CA TRP A 74 -55.71 47.13 -39.09
C TRP A 74 -55.76 46.42 -37.74
N ARG A 75 -56.92 46.45 -37.08
CA ARG A 75 -57.13 45.77 -35.80
C ARG A 75 -57.04 44.25 -35.96
N PHE A 76 -57.65 43.68 -36.99
CA PHE A 76 -57.57 42.26 -37.29
C PHE A 76 -56.12 41.85 -37.51
N THR A 77 -55.43 42.52 -38.44
CA THR A 77 -54.03 42.24 -38.78
C THR A 77 -53.11 42.36 -37.57
N GLY A 78 -53.32 43.36 -36.71
CA GLY A 78 -52.58 43.51 -35.46
C GLY A 78 -52.84 42.40 -34.44
N LEU A 79 -54.02 41.77 -34.47
CA LEU A 79 -54.39 40.67 -33.56
C LEU A 79 -53.96 39.30 -34.08
N THR A 80 -54.06 39.07 -35.39
CA THR A 80 -53.86 37.75 -36.01
C THR A 80 -52.50 37.61 -36.67
N GLY A 81 -51.86 38.71 -37.06
CA GLY A 81 -50.57 38.72 -37.73
C GLY A 81 -50.63 38.46 -39.24
N TYR A 82 -51.82 38.41 -39.84
CA TYR A 82 -52.01 38.29 -41.29
C TYR A 82 -53.18 39.18 -41.75
N ALA A 83 -53.19 39.54 -43.04
CA ALA A 83 -54.26 40.35 -43.62
C ALA A 83 -55.57 39.53 -43.71
N PRO A 84 -56.74 40.11 -43.37
CA PRO A 84 -57.99 39.35 -43.34
C PRO A 84 -58.43 38.87 -44.73
N GLU A 85 -58.91 37.63 -44.80
CA GLU A 85 -59.63 37.08 -45.93
C GLU A 85 -61.15 37.32 -45.78
N PRO A 86 -61.95 37.23 -46.85
CA PRO A 86 -63.39 37.43 -46.78
C PRO A 86 -64.12 36.59 -45.73
N GLU A 87 -63.63 35.38 -45.48
CA GLU A 87 -64.17 34.43 -44.53
C GLU A 87 -63.88 34.79 -43.06
N ASP A 88 -62.86 35.62 -42.80
CA ASP A 88 -62.49 36.04 -41.45
C ASP A 88 -63.41 37.13 -40.88
N PHE A 89 -64.13 37.81 -41.77
CA PHE A 89 -64.95 38.99 -41.49
C PHE A 89 -66.40 38.58 -41.20
N ASP A 90 -66.55 37.96 -40.02
CA ASP A 90 -67.82 37.49 -39.47
C ASP A 90 -68.53 38.60 -38.66
N PRO A 91 -69.75 39.02 -39.04
CA PRO A 91 -70.51 40.05 -38.32
C PRO A 91 -70.83 39.68 -36.88
N ASP A 92 -70.96 38.38 -36.56
CA ASP A 92 -71.28 37.92 -35.21
C ASP A 92 -70.10 38.17 -34.23
N ALA A 93 -68.89 38.35 -34.76
CA ALA A 93 -67.69 38.69 -34.00
C ALA A 93 -67.42 40.21 -33.92
N GLY A 94 -68.31 41.03 -34.49
CA GLY A 94 -68.17 42.49 -34.53
C GLY A 94 -67.17 43.00 -35.57
N TRP A 95 -66.92 42.21 -36.63
CA TRP A 95 -66.17 42.62 -37.81
C TRP A 95 -67.12 43.05 -38.93
N PRO A 96 -66.69 43.90 -39.87
CA PRO A 96 -67.46 44.18 -41.08
C PRO A 96 -67.73 42.90 -41.86
N THR A 97 -68.84 42.81 -42.57
CA THR A 97 -69.13 41.70 -43.50
C THR A 97 -68.37 41.87 -44.81
N ALA A 98 -68.12 40.76 -45.52
CA ALA A 98 -67.52 40.83 -46.85
C ALA A 98 -68.30 41.68 -47.85
N SER A 99 -69.63 41.64 -47.77
CA SER A 99 -70.49 42.48 -48.60
C SER A 99 -70.36 43.97 -48.29
N GLU A 100 -70.13 44.35 -47.02
CA GLU A 100 -69.90 45.76 -46.65
C GLU A 100 -68.55 46.24 -47.17
N VAL A 101 -67.51 45.40 -47.10
CA VAL A 101 -66.19 45.70 -47.67
C VAL A 101 -66.29 45.92 -49.19
N GLU A 102 -66.97 45.02 -49.90
CA GLU A 102 -67.16 45.14 -51.35
C GLU A 102 -68.03 46.34 -51.74
N ALA A 103 -69.07 46.65 -50.97
CA ALA A 103 -69.92 47.81 -51.22
C ALA A 103 -69.14 49.13 -51.11
N VAL A 104 -68.22 49.22 -50.14
CA VAL A 104 -67.49 50.45 -49.84
C VAL A 104 -66.23 50.61 -50.72
N PHE A 105 -65.49 49.53 -50.96
CA PHE A 105 -64.20 49.56 -51.69
C PHE A 105 -64.28 49.01 -53.12
N GLY A 106 -65.37 48.35 -53.48
CA GLY A 106 -65.61 47.73 -54.79
C GLY A 106 -64.97 46.34 -54.94
N SER A 107 -63.96 46.01 -54.13
CA SER A 107 -63.30 44.70 -54.08
C SER A 107 -62.42 44.62 -52.84
N TRP A 108 -62.15 43.42 -52.36
CA TRP A 108 -61.21 43.15 -51.27
C TRP A 108 -59.79 43.63 -51.56
N ASP A 109 -59.26 43.40 -52.77
CA ASP A 109 -57.92 43.85 -53.15
C ASP A 109 -57.77 45.38 -53.01
N LYS A 110 -58.75 46.16 -53.48
CA LYS A 110 -58.76 47.62 -53.31
C LYS A 110 -58.84 48.08 -51.86
N MET A 111 -59.49 47.29 -50.99
CA MET A 111 -59.50 47.57 -49.56
C MET A 111 -58.10 47.33 -48.98
N LEU A 112 -57.45 46.20 -49.31
CA LEU A 112 -56.11 45.87 -48.84
C LEU A 112 -55.07 46.89 -49.34
N ASP A 113 -55.13 47.27 -50.62
CA ASP A 113 -54.32 48.35 -51.20
C ASP A 113 -54.53 49.68 -50.45
N ALA A 114 -55.80 50.05 -50.19
CA ALA A 114 -56.13 51.29 -49.49
C ALA A 114 -55.73 51.26 -48.00
N SER A 115 -55.64 50.07 -47.41
CA SER A 115 -55.19 49.88 -46.04
C SER A 115 -53.68 50.07 -45.89
N GLY A 116 -52.91 49.87 -46.96
CA GLY A 116 -51.44 49.92 -46.94
C GLY A 116 -50.81 48.76 -46.15
N ILE A 117 -51.58 47.73 -45.81
CA ILE A 117 -51.08 46.57 -45.06
C ILE A 117 -50.18 45.69 -45.94
N ASP A 118 -50.44 45.65 -47.24
CA ASP A 118 -49.62 44.91 -48.21
C ASP A 118 -48.28 45.60 -48.54
N ASP A 119 -48.13 46.90 -48.24
CA ASP A 119 -46.94 47.72 -48.57
C ASP A 119 -45.74 47.53 -47.60
N ALA A 120 -45.50 46.29 -47.16
CA ALA A 120 -44.22 45.78 -46.63
C ALA A 120 -43.70 46.24 -45.25
N VAL A 121 -44.14 47.36 -44.66
CA VAL A 121 -43.58 47.82 -43.36
C VAL A 121 -43.99 46.94 -42.18
N PHE A 122 -45.21 46.40 -42.19
CA PHE A 122 -45.72 45.57 -41.10
C PHE A 122 -45.13 44.15 -41.10
N GLY A 123 -44.96 43.55 -42.28
CA GLY A 123 -44.29 42.25 -42.43
C GLY A 123 -42.87 42.29 -41.87
N GLU A 124 -42.06 43.28 -42.27
CA GLU A 124 -40.69 43.44 -41.75
C GLU A 124 -40.65 43.68 -40.24
N LEU A 125 -41.60 44.44 -39.68
CA LEU A 125 -41.63 44.73 -38.26
C LEU A 125 -42.02 43.49 -37.43
N ILE A 126 -42.98 42.70 -37.91
CA ILE A 126 -43.38 41.43 -37.29
C ILE A 126 -42.23 40.42 -37.38
N GLU A 127 -41.58 40.27 -38.53
CA GLU A 127 -40.41 39.38 -38.67
C GLU A 127 -39.27 39.79 -37.74
N ARG A 128 -38.96 41.09 -37.62
CA ARG A 128 -37.95 41.58 -36.66
C ARG A 128 -38.36 41.33 -35.22
N ALA A 129 -39.64 41.48 -34.88
CA ALA A 129 -40.15 41.20 -33.54
C ALA A 129 -40.07 39.70 -33.20
N LEU A 130 -40.43 38.82 -34.14
CA LEU A 130 -40.30 37.38 -33.99
C LEU A 130 -38.84 36.96 -33.86
N ALA A 131 -37.93 37.47 -34.71
CA ALA A 131 -36.50 37.21 -34.61
C ALA A 131 -35.90 37.72 -33.28
N ALA A 132 -36.34 38.88 -32.80
CA ALA A 132 -35.94 39.39 -31.48
C ALA A 132 -36.45 38.50 -30.35
N HIS A 133 -37.69 38.02 -30.43
CA HIS A 133 -38.27 37.10 -29.45
C HIS A 133 -37.54 35.75 -29.43
N GLU A 134 -37.21 35.19 -30.60
CA GLU A 134 -36.37 33.99 -30.72
C GLU A 134 -34.97 34.22 -30.12
N GLY A 135 -34.37 35.38 -30.39
CA GLY A 135 -33.08 35.77 -29.81
C GLY A 135 -33.13 35.90 -28.28
N LEU A 136 -34.22 36.43 -27.72
CA LEU A 136 -34.44 36.50 -26.27
C LEU A 136 -34.64 35.11 -25.66
N ALA A 137 -35.45 34.24 -26.31
CA ALA A 137 -35.66 32.87 -25.85
C ALA A 137 -34.36 32.05 -25.89
N ALA A 138 -33.49 32.27 -26.89
CA ALA A 138 -32.17 31.65 -26.95
C ALA A 138 -31.26 32.12 -25.81
N ARG A 139 -31.25 33.43 -25.51
CA ARG A 139 -30.51 34.00 -24.37
C ARG A 139 -31.01 33.50 -23.03
N GLU A 140 -32.32 33.38 -22.86
CA GLU A 140 -32.92 32.81 -21.65
C GLU A 140 -32.43 31.38 -21.42
N LYS A 141 -32.47 30.52 -22.45
CA LYS A 141 -31.92 29.16 -22.37
C LYS A 141 -30.42 29.14 -22.05
N GLU A 142 -29.64 30.05 -22.63
CA GLU A 142 -28.20 30.16 -22.31
C GLU A 142 -27.98 30.54 -20.84
N LEU A 143 -28.76 31.50 -20.32
CA LEU A 143 -28.69 31.92 -18.92
C LEU A 143 -29.13 30.80 -17.98
N GLU A 144 -30.19 30.06 -18.29
CA GLU A 144 -30.61 28.87 -17.51
C GLU A 144 -29.50 27.81 -17.45
N LEU A 145 -28.83 27.53 -18.57
CA LEU A 145 -27.70 26.61 -18.60
C LEU A 145 -26.52 27.12 -17.76
N ARG A 146 -26.24 28.43 -17.76
CA ARG A 146 -25.21 29.03 -16.91
C ARG A 146 -25.59 28.94 -15.43
N VAL A 147 -26.82 29.25 -15.07
CA VAL A 147 -27.33 29.13 -13.69
C VAL A 147 -27.19 27.68 -13.22
N ARG A 148 -27.61 26.71 -14.03
CA ARG A 148 -27.46 25.28 -13.69
C ARG A 148 -26.01 24.87 -13.49
N LYS A 149 -25.08 25.35 -14.33
CA LYS A 149 -23.63 25.09 -14.14
C LYS A 149 -23.11 25.68 -12.83
N LEU A 150 -23.51 26.91 -12.50
CA LEU A 150 -23.13 27.55 -11.24
C LEU A 150 -23.69 26.79 -10.03
N GLU A 151 -24.94 26.31 -10.09
CA GLU A 151 -25.51 25.46 -9.04
C GLU A 151 -24.78 24.12 -8.89
N GLU A 152 -24.36 23.51 -10.01
CA GLU A 152 -23.55 22.28 -10.00
C GLU A 152 -22.15 22.51 -9.40
N GLU A 153 -21.54 23.67 -9.64
CA GLU A 153 -20.28 24.07 -9.02
C GLU A 153 -20.46 24.38 -7.53
N GLU A 154 -21.52 25.11 -7.15
CA GLU A 154 -21.84 25.43 -5.77
C GLU A 154 -22.06 24.15 -4.94
N ARG A 155 -22.72 23.13 -5.52
CA ARG A 155 -22.88 21.81 -4.89
C ARG A 155 -21.55 21.09 -4.65
N LYS A 156 -20.51 21.36 -5.45
CA LYS A 156 -19.17 20.75 -5.28
C LYS A 156 -18.34 21.46 -4.21
N ILE A 157 -18.59 22.74 -3.93
CA ILE A 157 -17.86 23.50 -2.90
C ILE A 157 -17.83 22.80 -1.53
N PRO A 158 -18.94 22.33 -0.94
CA PRO A 158 -18.89 21.68 0.38
C PRO A 158 -18.13 20.35 0.34
N GLU A 159 -18.18 19.61 -0.77
CA GLU A 159 -17.39 18.38 -0.93
C GLU A 159 -15.89 18.68 -0.98
N LEU A 160 -15.50 19.70 -1.76
CA LEU A 160 -14.10 20.15 -1.84
C LEU A 160 -13.59 20.64 -0.48
N ARG A 161 -14.40 21.41 0.27
CA ARG A 161 -14.06 21.82 1.63
C ARG A 161 -13.87 20.64 2.57
N ARG A 162 -14.76 19.64 2.54
CA ARG A 162 -14.59 18.40 3.32
C ARG A 162 -13.30 17.66 2.96
N ARG A 163 -12.96 17.58 1.67
CA ARG A 163 -11.69 16.96 1.22
C ARG A 163 -10.48 17.74 1.71
N GLU A 164 -10.54 19.06 1.69
CA GLU A 164 -9.48 19.94 2.20
C GLU A 164 -9.32 19.80 3.72
N GLU A 165 -10.43 19.80 4.47
CA GLU A 165 -10.44 19.57 5.93
C GLU A 165 -9.85 18.21 6.30
N VAL A 166 -10.23 17.14 5.59
CA VAL A 166 -9.66 15.79 5.80
C VAL A 166 -8.17 15.78 5.46
N ALA A 167 -7.77 16.40 4.36
CA ALA A 167 -6.36 16.49 3.98
C ALA A 167 -5.54 17.29 4.99
N ARG A 168 -6.11 18.37 5.55
CA ARG A 168 -5.50 19.18 6.60
C ARG A 168 -5.38 18.40 7.90
N ALA A 169 -6.45 17.74 8.35
CA ALA A 169 -6.42 16.90 9.55
C ALA A 169 -5.37 15.79 9.44
N LYS A 170 -5.27 15.14 8.28
CA LYS A 170 -4.25 14.11 8.01
C LYS A 170 -2.82 14.67 8.03
N ARG A 171 -2.61 15.91 7.59
CA ARG A 171 -1.30 16.59 7.68
C ARG A 171 -0.97 16.91 9.13
N GLU A 172 -1.91 17.47 9.88
CA GLU A 172 -1.72 17.79 11.31
C GLU A 172 -1.44 16.52 12.13
N GLU A 173 -2.12 15.41 11.84
CA GLU A 173 -1.83 14.10 12.45
C GLU A 173 -0.42 13.59 12.10
N ALA A 174 -0.02 13.68 10.83
CA ALA A 174 1.31 13.25 10.39
C ALA A 174 2.42 14.12 10.99
N ASP A 175 2.21 15.43 11.11
CA ASP A 175 3.14 16.36 11.75
C ASP A 175 3.24 16.09 13.25
N GLY A 176 2.12 15.79 13.92
CA GLY A 176 2.10 15.35 15.32
C GLY A 176 2.88 14.08 15.55
N ALA A 177 2.62 13.03 14.74
CA ALA A 177 3.35 11.77 14.81
C ALA A 177 4.86 11.94 14.56
N ARG A 178 5.25 12.86 13.66
CA ARG A 178 6.66 13.20 13.40
C ARG A 178 7.31 13.87 14.60
N GLN A 179 6.62 14.80 15.27
CA GLN A 179 7.12 15.47 16.47
C GLN A 179 7.26 14.49 17.64
N GLU A 180 6.32 13.57 17.81
CA GLU A 180 6.41 12.51 18.82
C GLU A 180 7.60 11.57 18.54
N ALA A 181 7.79 11.14 17.30
CA ALA A 181 8.93 10.30 16.92
C ALA A 181 10.27 11.02 17.14
N GLU A 182 10.34 12.32 16.84
CA GLU A 182 11.51 13.15 17.12
C GLU A 182 11.77 13.29 18.63
N ALA A 183 10.73 13.52 19.44
CA ALA A 183 10.86 13.57 20.89
C ALA A 183 11.34 12.24 21.49
N VAL A 184 10.84 11.10 20.99
CA VAL A 184 11.30 9.75 21.41
C VAL A 184 12.76 9.54 21.02
N ARG A 185 13.15 9.92 19.81
CA ARG A 185 14.55 9.84 19.36
C ARG A 185 15.46 10.69 20.26
N ASP A 186 15.07 11.92 20.56
CA ASP A 186 15.85 12.84 21.37
C ASP A 186 15.92 12.41 22.84
N ALA A 187 14.89 11.72 23.36
CA ALA A 187 14.94 11.06 24.66
C ALA A 187 15.93 9.88 24.67
N ALA A 188 15.89 9.02 23.65
CA ALA A 188 16.81 7.89 23.51
C ALA A 188 18.27 8.35 23.35
N LEU A 189 18.52 9.44 22.62
CA LEU A 189 19.85 10.02 22.49
C LEU A 189 20.37 10.53 23.85
N ARG A 190 19.54 11.24 24.63
CA ARG A 190 19.91 11.69 25.97
C ARG A 190 20.20 10.52 26.91
N GLU A 191 19.42 9.45 26.85
CA GLU A 191 19.66 8.24 27.64
C GLU A 191 20.97 7.56 27.24
N ARG A 192 21.22 7.40 25.93
CA ARG A 192 22.48 6.86 25.41
C ARG A 192 23.67 7.68 25.90
N ASP A 193 23.60 9.01 25.83
CA ASP A 193 24.69 9.89 26.23
C ASP A 193 24.93 9.83 27.75
N ALA A 194 23.87 9.72 28.55
CA ALA A 194 23.97 9.51 30.00
C ALA A 194 24.61 8.13 30.34
N LEU A 195 24.24 7.07 29.61
CA LEU A 195 24.85 5.75 29.77
C LEU A 195 26.32 5.75 29.35
N ALA A 196 26.66 6.40 28.25
CA ALA A 196 28.06 6.54 27.79
C ALA A 196 28.91 7.25 28.85
N ALA A 197 28.42 8.37 29.41
CA ALA A 197 29.11 9.06 30.50
C ALA A 197 29.30 8.17 31.74
N ARG A 198 28.31 7.33 32.08
CA ARG A 198 28.41 6.37 33.17
C ARG A 198 29.43 5.28 32.91
N VAL A 199 29.51 4.77 31.67
CA VAL A 199 30.52 3.78 31.27
C VAL A 199 31.92 4.37 31.42
N THR A 200 32.16 5.56 30.89
CA THR A 200 33.46 6.24 31.03
C THR A 200 33.85 6.48 32.49
N ALA A 201 32.89 6.84 33.36
CA ALA A 201 33.14 7.00 34.79
C ALA A 201 33.51 5.67 35.48
N LEU A 202 32.84 4.56 35.10
CA LEU A 202 33.14 3.22 35.63
C LEU A 202 34.48 2.70 35.12
N GLU A 203 34.84 2.95 33.87
CA GLU A 203 36.16 2.62 33.31
C GLU A 203 37.27 3.35 34.08
N ALA A 204 37.13 4.66 34.31
CA ALA A 204 38.09 5.42 35.11
C ALA A 204 38.20 4.89 36.56
N GLN A 205 37.09 4.46 37.16
CA GLN A 205 37.11 3.84 38.48
C GLN A 205 37.82 2.48 38.47
N ALA A 206 37.59 1.66 37.44
CA ALA A 206 38.24 0.37 37.27
C ALA A 206 39.75 0.53 37.07
N ASP A 207 40.19 1.48 36.25
CA ASP A 207 41.60 1.81 36.04
C ASP A 207 42.27 2.26 37.34
N ALA A 208 41.60 3.11 38.13
CA ALA A 208 42.11 3.55 39.42
C ALA A 208 42.25 2.39 40.42
N LEU A 209 41.27 1.47 40.45
CA LEU A 209 41.34 0.27 41.28
C LEU A 209 42.45 -0.67 40.82
N HIS A 210 42.63 -0.84 39.51
CA HIS A 210 43.70 -1.66 38.95
C HIS A 210 45.08 -1.09 39.28
N ALA A 211 45.28 0.22 39.13
CA ALA A 211 46.50 0.90 39.50
C ALA A 211 46.80 0.77 41.02
N ALA A 212 45.77 0.90 41.87
CA ALA A 212 45.91 0.71 43.31
C ALA A 212 46.28 -0.73 43.68
N ALA A 213 45.66 -1.72 43.03
CA ALA A 213 45.97 -3.13 43.24
C ALA A 213 47.39 -3.48 42.76
N GLN A 214 47.83 -2.90 41.65
CA GLN A 214 49.18 -3.10 41.13
C GLN A 214 50.24 -2.46 42.05
N ALA A 215 50.00 -1.25 42.56
CA ALA A 215 50.88 -0.63 43.55
C ALA A 215 50.98 -1.44 44.86
N ASP A 216 49.87 -2.02 45.33
CA ASP A 216 49.85 -2.91 46.51
C ASP A 216 50.60 -4.23 46.23
N ALA A 217 50.46 -4.79 45.02
CA ALA A 217 51.22 -5.96 44.59
C ALA A 217 52.73 -5.67 44.50
N ASP A 218 53.12 -4.56 43.89
CA ASP A 218 54.53 -4.13 43.78
C ASP A 218 55.15 -3.89 45.17
N ALA A 219 54.39 -3.30 46.10
CA ALA A 219 54.81 -3.11 47.48
C ALA A 219 55.01 -4.43 48.24
N ARG A 220 54.20 -5.46 47.95
CA ARG A 220 54.35 -6.81 48.54
C ARG A 220 55.50 -7.60 47.89
N ALA A 221 55.63 -7.52 46.57
CA ALA A 221 56.66 -8.22 45.81
C ALA A 221 58.07 -7.72 46.17
N GLY A 222 58.25 -6.41 46.35
CA GLY A 222 59.58 -5.82 46.63
C GLY A 222 60.24 -6.28 47.94
N GLY A 223 59.48 -6.78 48.92
CA GLY A 223 60.01 -7.28 50.20
C GLY A 223 60.01 -8.80 50.32
N ALA A 224 58.92 -9.46 49.91
CA ALA A 224 58.75 -10.89 50.10
C ALA A 224 59.46 -11.75 49.03
N ASP A 225 59.57 -11.26 47.78
CA ASP A 225 60.23 -12.04 46.72
C ASP A 225 61.74 -12.06 46.89
N VAL A 226 62.36 -11.01 47.43
CA VAL A 226 63.82 -11.00 47.68
C VAL A 226 64.19 -12.01 48.77
N GLU A 227 63.43 -12.05 49.86
CA GLU A 227 63.66 -13.00 50.95
C GLU A 227 63.38 -14.44 50.51
N LEU A 228 62.32 -14.67 49.73
CA LEU A 228 61.99 -15.98 49.16
C LEU A 228 63.03 -16.43 48.12
N LEU A 229 63.54 -15.52 47.28
CA LEU A 229 64.60 -15.82 46.31
C LEU A 229 65.90 -16.19 47.03
N GLU A 230 66.28 -15.48 48.08
CA GLU A 230 67.45 -15.81 48.90
C GLU A 230 67.28 -17.14 49.64
N GLU A 231 66.09 -17.46 50.14
CA GLU A 231 65.78 -18.76 50.74
C GLU A 231 65.82 -19.89 49.71
N MET A 232 65.28 -19.66 48.51
CA MET A 232 65.32 -20.63 47.42
C MET A 232 66.75 -20.87 46.93
N GLU A 233 67.57 -19.82 46.83
CA GLU A 233 68.99 -19.93 46.48
C GLU A 233 69.76 -20.71 47.56
N ARG A 234 69.50 -20.44 48.84
CA ARG A 234 70.03 -21.22 49.96
C ARG A 234 69.58 -22.69 49.90
N ALA A 235 68.32 -22.96 49.57
CA ALA A 235 67.78 -24.32 49.45
C ALA A 235 68.40 -25.08 48.28
N LEU A 236 68.59 -24.42 47.13
CA LEU A 236 69.27 -25.01 45.96
C LEU A 236 70.74 -25.29 46.25
N ALA A 237 71.44 -24.40 46.94
CA ALA A 237 72.82 -24.62 47.37
C ALA A 237 72.94 -25.82 48.33
N GLN A 238 72.00 -25.96 49.28
CA GLN A 238 71.94 -27.12 50.17
C GLN A 238 71.63 -28.42 49.41
N GLN A 239 70.73 -28.36 48.42
CA GLN A 239 70.42 -29.52 47.58
C GLN A 239 71.63 -29.94 46.75
N ALA A 240 72.36 -28.99 46.15
CA ALA A 240 73.57 -29.26 45.38
C ALA A 240 74.66 -29.89 46.26
N ALA A 241 74.88 -29.35 47.46
CA ALA A 241 75.80 -29.94 48.44
C ALA A 241 75.37 -31.36 48.86
N GLY A 242 74.07 -31.59 49.04
CA GLY A 242 73.53 -32.92 49.32
C GLY A 242 73.69 -33.91 48.16
N GLN A 243 73.54 -33.45 46.91
CA GLN A 243 73.80 -34.26 45.72
C GLN A 243 75.28 -34.64 45.62
N GLN A 244 76.19 -33.69 45.82
CA GLN A 244 77.62 -33.96 45.82
C GLN A 244 77.99 -34.98 46.91
N ALA A 245 77.47 -34.85 48.13
CA ALA A 245 77.71 -35.83 49.19
C ALA A 245 77.14 -37.22 48.85
N ARG A 246 75.99 -37.28 48.16
CA ARG A 246 75.42 -38.55 47.66
C ARG A 246 76.28 -39.17 46.57
N ASP A 247 76.83 -38.36 45.66
CA ASP A 247 77.71 -38.82 44.60
C ASP A 247 79.03 -39.34 45.16
N GLU A 248 79.63 -38.65 46.14
CA GLU A 248 80.81 -39.12 46.86
C GLU A 248 80.55 -40.46 47.60
N LEU A 249 79.38 -40.59 48.24
CA LEU A 249 78.95 -41.85 48.85
C LEU A 249 78.69 -42.93 47.80
N HIS A 250 78.15 -42.57 46.64
CA HIS A 250 77.91 -43.48 45.53
C HIS A 250 79.23 -43.98 44.94
N GLU A 251 80.21 -43.11 44.69
CA GLU A 251 81.56 -43.49 44.26
C GLU A 251 82.26 -44.38 45.30
N ARG A 252 82.06 -44.11 46.59
CA ARG A 252 82.58 -44.97 47.66
C ARG A 252 81.89 -46.33 47.66
N MET A 253 80.58 -46.37 47.45
CA MET A 253 79.80 -47.60 47.29
C MET A 253 80.21 -48.38 46.04
N GLU A 254 80.45 -47.72 44.92
CA GLU A 254 80.93 -48.33 43.68
C GLU A 254 82.35 -48.88 43.84
N ARG A 255 83.24 -48.16 44.55
CA ARG A 255 84.55 -48.72 44.93
C ARG A 255 84.41 -49.98 45.78
N LEU A 256 83.59 -49.94 46.82
CA LEU A 256 83.33 -51.11 47.68
C LEU A 256 82.64 -52.26 46.92
N ARG A 257 81.77 -51.94 45.95
CA ARG A 257 81.14 -52.92 45.06
C ARG A 257 82.15 -53.49 44.08
N ALA A 258 83.06 -52.69 43.53
CA ALA A 258 84.12 -53.15 42.65
C ALA A 258 85.13 -54.02 43.40
N GLU A 259 85.44 -53.71 44.67
CA GLU A 259 86.19 -54.58 45.57
C GLU A 259 85.43 -55.88 45.81
N ARG A 260 84.15 -55.82 46.22
CA ARG A 260 83.31 -57.02 46.41
C ARG A 260 83.07 -57.81 45.13
N GLU A 261 83.05 -57.17 43.98
CA GLU A 261 82.92 -57.80 42.68
C GLU A 261 84.26 -58.37 42.23
N GLY A 262 85.40 -57.80 42.63
CA GLY A 262 86.71 -58.42 42.55
C GLY A 262 86.75 -59.69 43.41
N ASP A 263 86.28 -59.60 44.66
CA ASP A 263 86.15 -60.76 45.56
C ASP A 263 85.17 -61.78 44.99
N ARG A 264 84.00 -61.35 44.49
CA ARG A 264 83.02 -62.22 43.86
C ARG A 264 83.52 -62.78 42.55
N ARG A 265 84.29 -62.07 41.73
CA ARG A 265 84.88 -62.63 40.50
C ARG A 265 85.93 -63.65 40.85
N THR A 266 86.70 -63.44 41.91
CA THR A 266 87.57 -64.48 42.47
C THR A 266 86.75 -65.70 42.90
N ILE A 267 85.62 -65.49 43.59
CA ILE A 267 84.68 -66.56 44.02
C ILE A 267 83.89 -67.17 42.82
N THR A 268 83.66 -66.41 41.76
CA THR A 268 82.83 -66.80 40.61
C THR A 268 83.71 -67.36 39.50
N GLU A 269 85.01 -67.09 39.42
CA GLU A 269 85.96 -67.94 38.69
C GLU A 269 85.96 -69.34 39.32
N LEU A 270 85.93 -69.40 40.66
CA LEU A 270 85.74 -70.63 41.41
C LEU A 270 84.35 -71.27 41.17
N THR A 271 83.30 -70.49 40.91
CA THR A 271 81.91 -70.99 40.73
C THR A 271 81.45 -71.14 39.26
N ARG A 272 82.07 -70.48 38.27
CA ARG A 272 81.85 -70.63 36.81
C ARG A 272 82.60 -71.82 36.24
N LEU A 273 83.58 -72.35 36.97
CA LEU A 273 83.99 -73.74 36.79
C LEU A 273 82.86 -74.73 37.15
N LEU A 274 81.84 -74.31 37.91
CA LEU A 274 80.78 -75.19 38.43
C LEU A 274 79.38 -75.00 37.80
N ALA A 275 79.10 -73.93 37.07
CA ALA A 275 77.71 -73.61 36.69
C ALA A 275 77.52 -73.01 35.28
N ARG A 276 78.30 -73.46 34.28
CA ARG A 276 78.02 -73.16 32.87
C ARG A 276 77.05 -74.20 32.26
N VAL A 277 75.80 -74.20 32.75
CA VAL A 277 74.59 -74.75 32.12
C VAL A 277 73.40 -74.05 32.82
N ASP A 278 72.41 -73.40 32.22
CA ASP A 278 72.18 -72.71 30.95
C ASP A 278 70.94 -71.80 31.19
N THR A 279 70.69 -70.81 30.32
CA THR A 279 69.82 -69.63 30.56
C THR A 279 68.39 -69.64 29.95
N ARG A 280 67.44 -69.07 30.72
CA ARG A 280 66.33 -68.09 30.47
C ARG A 280 65.45 -68.02 29.18
N ALA A 281 64.12 -68.22 29.38
CA ALA A 281 62.86 -67.42 29.21
C ALA A 281 62.44 -66.50 28.01
N SER A 282 61.12 -66.61 27.67
CA SER A 282 60.02 -65.60 27.46
C SER A 282 59.60 -64.94 26.10
N ASP A 283 58.31 -65.17 25.73
CA ASP A 283 57.11 -64.30 25.42
C ASP A 283 56.87 -63.27 24.27
N ALA A 284 55.56 -63.23 23.90
CA ALA A 284 54.60 -62.13 23.53
C ALA A 284 54.35 -61.60 22.07
N ALA A 285 53.15 -60.99 21.86
CA ALA A 285 52.47 -60.54 20.59
C ALA A 285 51.76 -59.12 20.67
N PRO A 286 51.19 -58.49 19.58
CA PRO A 286 50.56 -57.13 19.54
C PRO A 286 49.20 -56.90 18.73
N ALA A 287 48.84 -55.62 18.36
CA ALA A 287 47.50 -54.92 18.09
C ALA A 287 47.14 -54.36 16.62
N GLU A 288 46.08 -53.49 16.43
CA GLU A 288 45.26 -53.06 15.18
C GLU A 288 45.24 -51.53 14.67
N GLU A 289 44.52 -51.16 13.54
CA GLU A 289 44.59 -49.99 12.54
C GLU A 289 43.27 -49.17 12.09
N ASP A 290 43.32 -48.19 11.09
CA ASP A 290 42.39 -47.02 10.67
C ASP A 290 41.82 -46.92 9.15
N GLU A 291 40.85 -46.01 8.74
CA GLU A 291 39.98 -45.94 7.45
C GLU A 291 40.04 -44.69 6.42
N ALA A 292 39.33 -44.69 5.23
CA ALA A 292 39.50 -43.84 3.98
C ALA A 292 38.31 -42.93 3.39
N PRO A 293 38.54 -41.86 2.54
CA PRO A 293 37.57 -40.78 2.14
C PRO A 293 36.66 -40.97 0.87
N PRO A 294 35.57 -40.17 0.64
CA PRO A 294 34.58 -40.33 -0.48
C PRO A 294 34.93 -39.64 -1.82
N ALA A 295 34.43 -40.17 -2.95
CA ALA A 295 34.78 -39.78 -4.31
C ALA A 295 33.78 -38.85 -5.03
N THR A 296 32.48 -38.85 -4.70
CA THR A 296 31.46 -37.96 -5.34
C THR A 296 30.53 -37.27 -4.32
N VAL A 297 29.82 -36.22 -4.75
CA VAL A 297 28.83 -35.52 -3.89
C VAL A 297 27.68 -36.46 -3.52
N LEU A 298 27.20 -37.26 -4.47
CA LEU A 298 26.21 -38.30 -4.21
C LEU A 298 26.70 -39.30 -3.16
N GLU A 299 27.94 -39.78 -3.27
CA GLU A 299 28.52 -40.71 -2.29
C GLU A 299 28.65 -40.05 -0.90
N ALA A 300 29.02 -38.77 -0.84
CA ALA A 300 29.04 -38.02 0.42
C ALA A 300 27.64 -37.92 1.06
N VAL A 301 26.60 -37.68 0.26
CA VAL A 301 25.20 -37.64 0.74
C VAL A 301 24.75 -39.04 1.17
N GLN A 302 25.08 -40.10 0.43
CA GLN A 302 24.74 -41.48 0.78
C GLN A 302 25.43 -41.94 2.08
N ARG A 303 26.73 -41.68 2.24
CA ARG A 303 27.46 -41.98 3.49
C ARG A 303 26.87 -41.19 4.66
N ALA A 304 26.62 -39.89 4.47
CA ALA A 304 26.00 -39.07 5.51
C ALA A 304 24.59 -39.58 5.88
N ALA A 305 23.76 -39.96 4.90
CA ALA A 305 22.42 -40.48 5.15
C ALA A 305 22.44 -41.84 5.87
N ALA A 306 23.44 -42.68 5.61
CA ALA A 306 23.62 -43.96 6.32
C ALA A 306 24.10 -43.79 7.77
N GLU A 307 24.88 -42.74 8.04
CA GLU A 307 25.45 -42.45 9.36
C GLU A 307 24.57 -41.54 10.23
N ALA A 308 23.70 -40.73 9.60
CA ALA A 308 22.88 -39.72 10.26
C ALA A 308 21.87 -40.35 11.23
N ARG A 309 21.79 -39.78 12.44
CA ARG A 309 20.84 -40.19 13.48
C ARG A 309 19.66 -39.24 13.61
N HIS A 310 19.86 -37.98 13.23
CA HIS A 310 18.92 -36.89 13.46
C HIS A 310 18.57 -36.14 12.18
N LEU A 311 19.51 -36.05 11.23
CA LEU A 311 19.35 -35.38 9.96
C LEU A 311 18.54 -36.24 8.99
N ARG A 312 17.55 -35.63 8.33
CA ARG A 312 16.71 -36.29 7.34
C ARG A 312 17.04 -35.82 5.94
N PHE A 313 16.83 -36.68 4.95
CA PHE A 313 17.15 -36.39 3.56
C PHE A 313 15.91 -36.56 2.68
N ALA A 314 15.57 -35.55 1.90
CA ALA A 314 14.53 -35.66 0.88
C ALA A 314 15.06 -36.38 -0.37
N PRO A 315 14.20 -37.05 -1.16
CA PRO A 315 14.60 -37.67 -2.43
C PRO A 315 15.35 -36.69 -3.37
N LYS A 316 14.85 -35.45 -3.46
CA LYS A 316 15.46 -34.36 -4.26
C LYS A 316 16.91 -34.06 -3.89
N ALA A 317 17.34 -34.33 -2.64
CA ALA A 317 18.72 -34.11 -2.21
C ALA A 317 19.67 -35.09 -2.89
N PHE A 318 19.25 -36.34 -3.10
CA PHE A 318 20.05 -37.35 -3.81
C PHE A 318 20.09 -37.08 -5.31
N GLU A 319 18.96 -36.69 -5.90
CA GLU A 319 18.86 -36.34 -7.33
C GLU A 319 19.81 -35.18 -7.67
N THR A 320 19.74 -34.09 -6.89
CA THR A 320 20.59 -32.91 -7.11
C THR A 320 22.06 -33.17 -6.77
N ALA A 321 22.36 -34.07 -5.84
CA ALA A 321 23.72 -34.49 -5.53
C ALA A 321 24.36 -35.32 -6.65
N ALA A 322 23.57 -36.14 -7.35
CA ALA A 322 24.03 -36.93 -8.49
C ALA A 322 24.49 -36.04 -9.66
N GLU A 323 23.82 -34.91 -9.86
CA GLU A 323 24.12 -33.96 -10.94
C GLU A 323 25.19 -32.92 -10.57
N SER A 324 25.68 -32.93 -9.33
CA SER A 324 26.57 -31.88 -8.82
C SER A 324 28.01 -32.04 -9.34
N PRO A 325 28.58 -31.04 -10.07
CA PRO A 325 29.97 -31.09 -10.55
C PRO A 325 31.00 -30.64 -9.48
N PHE A 326 30.59 -30.50 -8.22
CA PHE A 326 31.43 -29.95 -7.15
C PHE A 326 32.58 -30.90 -6.77
N ARG A 327 33.83 -30.40 -6.83
CA ARG A 327 35.06 -31.22 -6.74
C ARG A 327 35.52 -31.60 -5.33
N ARG A 328 34.81 -31.20 -4.28
CA ARG A 328 35.22 -31.40 -2.88
C ARG A 328 34.16 -32.19 -2.07
N PRO A 329 33.85 -33.44 -2.43
CA PRO A 329 32.81 -34.23 -1.77
C PRO A 329 33.08 -34.47 -0.27
N GLY A 330 34.35 -34.60 0.14
CA GLY A 330 34.69 -34.70 1.56
C GLY A 330 34.28 -33.48 2.40
N LEU A 331 34.18 -32.29 1.79
CA LEU A 331 33.64 -31.11 2.48
C LEU A 331 32.12 -31.25 2.70
N VAL A 332 31.40 -31.77 1.71
CA VAL A 332 29.96 -32.05 1.82
C VAL A 332 29.70 -33.03 2.95
N LEU A 333 30.43 -34.16 3.00
CA LEU A 333 30.28 -35.16 4.06
C LEU A 333 30.53 -34.57 5.45
N ARG A 334 31.62 -33.80 5.62
CA ARG A 334 31.90 -33.13 6.91
C ARG A 334 30.80 -32.15 7.30
N THR A 335 30.29 -31.35 6.37
CA THR A 335 29.20 -30.40 6.66
C THR A 335 27.90 -31.13 7.01
N LEU A 336 27.58 -32.24 6.34
CA LEU A 336 26.39 -33.04 6.64
C LEU A 336 26.50 -33.72 8.02
N ARG A 337 27.69 -34.20 8.43
CA ARG A 337 27.92 -34.70 9.79
C ARG A 337 27.72 -33.62 10.84
N GLY A 338 28.26 -32.41 10.62
CA GLY A 338 28.02 -31.27 11.51
C GLY A 338 26.54 -30.86 11.56
N LEU A 339 25.81 -31.00 10.45
CA LEU A 339 24.37 -30.79 10.40
C LEU A 339 23.57 -31.85 11.18
N ASP A 340 24.04 -33.09 11.25
CA ASP A 340 23.42 -34.14 12.07
C ASP A 340 23.53 -33.85 13.56
N GLU A 341 24.69 -33.40 14.02
CA GLU A 341 24.88 -32.95 15.40
C GLU A 341 23.98 -31.74 15.72
N LEU A 342 23.91 -30.76 14.80
CA LEU A 342 23.03 -29.60 14.92
C LEU A 342 21.54 -30.01 14.94
N ALA A 343 21.15 -30.97 14.10
CA ALA A 343 19.78 -31.49 14.07
C ALA A 343 19.42 -32.18 15.39
N GLY A 344 20.34 -32.95 15.99
CA GLY A 344 20.15 -33.55 17.31
C GLY A 344 19.88 -32.50 18.39
N ARG A 345 20.68 -31.43 18.43
CA ARG A 345 20.47 -30.30 19.36
C ARG A 345 19.13 -29.58 19.11
N TYR A 346 18.78 -29.37 17.85
CA TYR A 346 17.53 -28.71 17.47
C TYR A 346 16.28 -29.50 17.87
N ILE A 347 16.31 -30.83 17.71
CA ILE A 347 15.26 -31.76 18.13
C ILE A 347 15.15 -31.77 19.67
N ALA A 348 16.28 -31.82 20.38
CA ALA A 348 16.31 -31.78 21.84
C ALA A 348 15.82 -30.44 22.43
N GLY A 349 15.71 -29.39 21.61
CA GLY A 349 15.37 -28.04 22.07
C GLY A 349 16.53 -27.30 22.74
N ASP A 350 17.73 -27.87 22.73
CA ASP A 350 18.92 -27.36 23.41
C ASP A 350 19.80 -26.51 22.48
N MET A 351 19.23 -25.39 22.05
CA MET A 351 19.91 -24.45 21.16
C MET A 351 20.47 -23.24 21.92
N GLY A 352 19.68 -22.64 22.82
CA GLY A 352 20.04 -21.44 23.59
C GLY A 352 20.40 -20.20 22.76
N ARG A 353 20.36 -20.30 21.43
CA ARG A 353 20.80 -19.29 20.44
C ARG A 353 20.17 -19.57 19.08
N SER A 354 20.43 -18.70 18.09
CA SER A 354 19.91 -18.90 16.72
C SER A 354 20.56 -20.11 16.02
N LEU A 355 19.83 -20.73 15.08
CA LEU A 355 20.29 -21.90 14.32
C LEU A 355 21.62 -21.62 13.59
N GLY A 356 21.79 -20.43 13.03
CA GLY A 356 23.04 -20.03 12.37
C GLY A 356 24.23 -19.88 13.32
N GLN A 357 24.02 -19.38 14.54
CA GLN A 357 25.08 -19.28 15.55
C GLN A 357 25.52 -20.65 16.06
N ALA A 358 24.57 -21.58 16.25
CA ALA A 358 24.91 -22.95 16.62
C ALA A 358 25.59 -23.70 15.47
N ALA A 359 25.16 -23.48 14.22
CA ALA A 359 25.81 -24.05 13.05
C ALA A 359 27.30 -23.65 12.95
N ALA A 360 27.65 -22.43 13.34
CA ALA A 360 29.03 -21.96 13.36
C ALA A 360 29.93 -22.76 14.33
N GLU A 361 29.40 -23.28 15.44
CA GLU A 361 30.14 -24.13 16.39
C GLU A 361 30.56 -25.47 15.76
N HIS A 362 29.77 -25.97 14.80
CA HIS A 362 30.06 -27.18 14.03
C HIS A 362 30.84 -26.86 12.73
N GLY A 363 31.45 -25.68 12.64
CA GLY A 363 32.28 -25.26 11.50
C GLY A 363 31.51 -24.80 10.26
N ILE A 364 30.19 -24.55 10.38
CA ILE A 364 29.33 -24.13 9.27
C ILE A 364 29.27 -22.59 9.23
N THR A 365 30.20 -21.96 8.52
CA THR A 365 30.38 -20.50 8.55
C THR A 365 29.60 -19.73 7.48
N GLN A 366 29.13 -20.40 6.42
CA GLN A 366 28.42 -19.77 5.28
C GLN A 366 26.90 -20.00 5.36
N TRP A 367 26.34 -19.84 6.55
CA TRP A 367 24.90 -19.98 6.80
C TRP A 367 24.11 -18.79 6.27
N ARG A 368 23.04 -19.05 5.51
CA ARG A 368 22.05 -18.07 5.08
C ARG A 368 20.70 -18.42 5.72
N PRO A 369 20.08 -17.50 6.46
CA PRO A 369 18.91 -17.81 7.27
C PRO A 369 17.68 -18.14 6.42
N ASP A 370 17.59 -17.60 5.20
CA ASP A 370 16.43 -17.81 4.36
C ASP A 370 16.71 -17.49 2.88
N VAL A 371 15.78 -17.89 2.00
CA VAL A 371 15.73 -17.49 0.58
C VAL A 371 14.70 -16.37 0.41
N ALA A 372 15.00 -15.36 -0.41
CA ALA A 372 14.08 -14.27 -0.72
C ALA A 372 12.72 -14.77 -1.24
N GLU A 373 11.62 -14.20 -0.71
CA GLU A 373 10.25 -14.59 -1.06
C GLU A 373 9.95 -14.42 -2.56
N THR A 374 10.48 -13.37 -3.17
CA THR A 374 10.35 -13.09 -4.61
C THR A 374 11.00 -14.17 -5.47
N THR A 375 12.15 -14.69 -5.05
CA THR A 375 12.85 -15.79 -5.73
C THR A 375 12.07 -17.10 -5.60
N ARG A 376 11.55 -17.40 -4.41
CA ARG A 376 10.71 -18.60 -4.17
C ARG A 376 9.48 -18.63 -5.06
N LYS A 377 8.77 -17.50 -5.18
CA LYS A 377 7.56 -17.42 -6.02
C LYS A 377 7.86 -17.54 -7.51
N ARG A 378 9.01 -17.02 -7.96
CA ARG A 378 9.40 -17.06 -9.38
C ARG A 378 9.84 -18.46 -9.83
N TYR A 379 10.55 -19.19 -8.96
CA TYR A 379 11.11 -20.51 -9.24
C TYR A 379 10.54 -21.56 -8.28
N GLU A 380 9.21 -21.61 -8.16
CA GLU A 380 8.51 -22.44 -7.17
C GLU A 380 8.91 -23.93 -7.23
N ASP A 381 9.03 -24.50 -8.43
CA ASP A 381 9.38 -25.91 -8.60
C ASP A 381 10.83 -26.22 -8.17
N ASP A 382 11.75 -25.26 -8.30
CA ASP A 382 13.15 -25.40 -7.86
C ASP A 382 13.26 -25.34 -6.33
N TYR A 383 12.46 -24.47 -5.70
CA TYR A 383 12.48 -24.21 -4.25
C TYR A 383 11.48 -25.05 -3.44
N THR A 384 10.80 -26.00 -4.07
CA THR A 384 9.92 -26.97 -3.39
C THR A 384 10.41 -28.40 -3.52
N PHE A 385 10.07 -29.25 -2.55
CA PHE A 385 10.37 -30.68 -2.58
C PHE A 385 9.28 -31.49 -1.86
N ALA A 386 9.20 -32.79 -2.12
CA ALA A 386 8.34 -33.71 -1.38
C ALA A 386 9.17 -34.47 -0.34
N LEU A 387 8.61 -34.61 0.87
CA LEU A 387 9.16 -35.47 1.91
C LEU A 387 8.37 -36.78 1.95
N GLU A 388 9.05 -37.90 2.15
CA GLU A 388 8.40 -39.19 2.30
C GLU A 388 7.43 -39.18 3.49
N GLY A 389 6.18 -39.55 3.25
CA GLY A 389 5.11 -39.52 4.25
C GLY A 389 4.33 -38.21 4.36
N SER A 390 4.71 -37.14 3.65
CA SER A 390 3.90 -35.92 3.55
C SER A 390 3.16 -35.82 2.22
N SER A 391 1.91 -35.35 2.29
CA SER A 391 1.04 -35.13 1.13
C SER A 391 1.30 -33.79 0.42
N ARG A 392 2.14 -32.92 1.00
CA ARG A 392 2.35 -31.54 0.55
C ARG A 392 3.78 -31.29 0.08
N LYS A 393 3.92 -30.36 -0.86
CA LYS A 393 5.23 -29.79 -1.22
C LYS A 393 5.71 -28.87 -0.09
N LEU A 394 6.94 -29.10 0.38
CA LEU A 394 7.61 -28.27 1.38
C LEU A 394 8.56 -27.30 0.70
N TRP A 395 8.75 -26.13 1.33
CA TRP A 395 9.66 -25.10 0.84
C TRP A 395 11.04 -25.26 1.43
N VAL A 396 12.07 -25.05 0.61
CA VAL A 396 13.43 -24.85 1.14
C VAL A 396 13.56 -23.44 1.73
N GLY A 397 14.30 -23.32 2.83
CA GLY A 397 14.50 -22.07 3.55
C GLY A 397 15.99 -21.78 3.76
N PRO A 398 16.56 -22.09 4.95
CA PRO A 398 17.97 -21.84 5.20
C PRO A 398 18.88 -22.64 4.24
N HIS A 399 20.05 -22.08 3.92
CA HIS A 399 21.02 -22.78 3.08
C HIS A 399 22.46 -22.44 3.42
N ILE A 400 23.37 -23.34 3.06
CA ILE A 400 24.79 -23.25 3.36
C ILE A 400 25.57 -23.15 2.06
N GLY A 401 26.43 -22.14 1.94
CA GLY A 401 27.40 -22.05 0.84
C GLY A 401 28.63 -22.94 1.11
N LEU A 402 29.01 -23.77 0.15
CA LEU A 402 30.22 -24.58 0.21
C LEU A 402 31.21 -24.13 -0.86
N GLY A 403 32.45 -23.85 -0.43
CA GLY A 403 33.51 -23.39 -1.31
C GLY A 403 33.45 -21.90 -1.65
N SER A 404 34.38 -21.48 -2.50
CA SER A 404 34.53 -20.10 -2.98
C SER A 404 35.07 -20.14 -4.42
N GLY A 405 34.75 -19.11 -5.23
CA GLY A 405 35.16 -19.01 -6.63
C GLY A 405 33.98 -18.71 -7.57
N SER A 406 34.16 -18.94 -8.87
CA SER A 406 33.09 -18.83 -9.87
C SER A 406 32.92 -20.16 -10.62
N GLY A 407 31.67 -20.59 -10.79
CA GLY A 407 31.32 -21.84 -11.48
C GLY A 407 30.93 -23.00 -10.57
N ALA A 408 30.09 -23.90 -11.10
CA ALA A 408 29.45 -24.98 -10.35
C ALA A 408 30.42 -26.04 -9.78
N GLN A 409 31.65 -26.14 -10.31
CA GLN A 409 32.66 -27.05 -9.78
C GLN A 409 33.32 -26.59 -8.46
N PHE A 410 33.24 -25.29 -8.16
CA PHE A 410 33.92 -24.67 -7.01
C PHE A 410 32.96 -24.18 -5.92
N ILE A 411 31.68 -24.05 -6.25
CA ILE A 411 30.63 -23.68 -5.29
C ILE A 411 29.52 -24.72 -5.33
N ALA A 412 29.15 -25.21 -4.15
CA ALA A 412 27.92 -25.96 -3.94
C ALA A 412 27.05 -25.28 -2.87
N ARG A 413 25.78 -25.63 -2.80
CA ARG A 413 24.87 -25.26 -1.72
C ARG A 413 24.16 -26.46 -1.15
N ILE A 414 23.91 -26.41 0.15
CA ILE A 414 23.03 -27.35 0.85
C ILE A 414 21.80 -26.54 1.28
N TYR A 415 20.65 -26.84 0.71
CA TYR A 415 19.38 -26.22 1.09
C TYR A 415 18.64 -27.11 2.08
N LEU A 416 18.09 -26.45 3.10
CA LEU A 416 17.45 -27.09 4.23
C LEU A 416 15.98 -26.67 4.32
N HIS A 417 15.20 -27.55 4.93
CA HIS A 417 13.92 -27.21 5.52
C HIS A 417 14.02 -27.45 7.02
N VAL A 418 13.60 -26.48 7.82
CA VAL A 418 13.61 -26.56 9.28
C VAL A 418 12.15 -26.58 9.73
N SER A 419 11.70 -27.73 10.20
CA SER A 419 10.35 -27.89 10.76
C SER A 419 10.41 -27.69 12.26
N ASP A 420 9.53 -26.85 12.79
CA ASP A 420 9.33 -26.67 14.24
C ASP A 420 8.46 -27.79 14.86
N GLY A 421 7.90 -28.68 14.03
CA GLY A 421 7.00 -29.74 14.44
C GLY A 421 5.55 -29.32 14.63
N SER A 422 5.17 -28.12 14.17
CA SER A 422 3.78 -27.66 14.16
C SER A 422 2.91 -28.40 13.13
N ASP A 423 3.52 -28.90 12.05
CA ASP A 423 2.85 -29.71 11.04
C ASP A 423 2.82 -31.20 11.50
N PRO A 424 1.64 -31.81 11.65
CA PRO A 424 1.52 -33.21 12.06
C PRO A 424 2.15 -34.20 11.06
N GLU A 425 2.31 -33.84 9.78
CA GLU A 425 2.99 -34.68 8.78
C GLU A 425 4.52 -34.50 8.79
N VAL A 426 5.04 -33.42 9.39
CA VAL A 426 6.47 -33.09 9.36
C VAL A 426 6.98 -32.81 10.78
N PRO A 427 7.54 -33.81 11.48
CA PRO A 427 8.00 -33.63 12.84
C PRO A 427 9.16 -32.64 12.92
N ARG A 428 9.36 -32.11 14.11
CA ARG A 428 10.44 -31.18 14.39
C ARG A 428 11.79 -31.75 13.97
N GLY A 429 12.56 -30.99 13.20
CA GLY A 429 13.86 -31.44 12.71
C GLY A 429 14.40 -30.61 11.55
N ILE A 430 15.60 -31.00 11.11
CA ILE A 430 16.27 -30.42 9.95
C ILE A 430 16.25 -31.45 8.82
N ILE A 431 15.78 -31.03 7.65
CA ILE A 431 15.69 -31.86 6.45
C ILE A 431 16.58 -31.25 5.36
N VAL A 432 17.45 -32.06 4.79
CA VAL A 432 18.25 -31.70 3.61
C VAL A 432 17.41 -31.91 2.36
N ALA A 433 17.19 -30.84 1.61
CA ALA A 433 16.30 -30.84 0.46
C ALA A 433 17.03 -30.84 -0.89
N VAL A 434 18.13 -30.08 -0.99
CA VAL A 434 18.94 -29.97 -2.21
C VAL A 434 20.42 -29.91 -1.81
N VAL A 435 21.27 -30.66 -2.50
CA VAL A 435 22.73 -30.64 -2.30
C VAL A 435 23.41 -30.57 -3.65
N GLY A 436 24.14 -29.50 -3.92
CA GLY A 436 24.90 -29.38 -5.16
C GLY A 436 24.84 -28.00 -5.77
N ARG A 437 24.37 -27.90 -7.01
CA ARG A 437 24.35 -26.63 -7.75
C ARG A 437 23.51 -25.57 -7.03
N HIS A 438 23.91 -24.32 -7.18
CA HIS A 438 23.09 -23.17 -6.80
C HIS A 438 21.77 -23.18 -7.58
N LEU A 439 20.62 -23.10 -6.87
CA LEU A 439 19.31 -22.92 -7.49
C LEU A 439 19.20 -21.56 -8.20
N PRO A 440 18.32 -21.40 -9.20
CA PRO A 440 18.13 -20.12 -9.90
C PRO A 440 17.75 -18.99 -8.95
N ASP A 441 18.37 -17.82 -9.13
CA ASP A 441 18.05 -16.60 -8.38
C ASP A 441 17.68 -15.44 -9.32
N THR A 442 17.43 -14.24 -8.79
CA THR A 442 17.07 -13.08 -9.61
C THR A 442 18.23 -12.50 -10.42
N THR A 443 19.43 -13.03 -10.25
CA THR A 443 20.69 -12.56 -10.81
C THR A 443 21.32 -13.57 -11.79
N THR A 444 20.76 -14.78 -11.86
CA THR A 444 21.09 -15.86 -12.80
C THR A 444 20.00 -15.98 -13.84
#